data_AF-A0A8D0A8W7-F1
#
_entry.id   AF-A0A8D0A8W7-F1
#
_cell.length_a   1.000
_cell.length_b   1.000
_cell.length_c   1.000
_cell.angle_alpha   90.00
_cell.angle_beta   90.00
_cell.angle_gamma   90.00
#
_symmetry.space_group_name_H-M   'P 1'
#
loop_
_entity.id
_entity.type
_entity.pdbx_description
1 polymer ?
#
loop_
_entity_poly.entity_id
_entity_poly.type
_entity_poly.pdbx_seq_one_letter_code
_entity_poly.pdbx_strand_id
1 'polypeptide(L)'
;MASQRPPSSIGRPLSRSGSVVPVAGRLPTAVRPPPTAIRVPTGMVPGTSVHPGMRGGIPIATPGVLSAQIKVTDRPVTQQGLSGMKTGMKGPQRQILDKSYYLGLLRSKINELTTETSKLHKEIDNYNQENSVYLSYEKRAEGLAAEIKDLQGQLADYNMLVDKLNTNTEMEEMMNDYNILKAQNDSEFDLTLSCVQELAHSHIKQEVVRLHETLSALEAKRDTMEAEHKSLGSPQEEREQLFKQVSFTTSQRMAEWYLESFEETRAQALDKMTQSQENIVSLLEHCSRNMLRLHQVDTVTASELRNMQEVLVSKETEVVQSESTARGLTTESQRLQQDLEKVQQLEGKITGELSTLKERVATMQSELVTYQDLDTLRHTAEEKKRRLQEDRVSLTQRRDSLRQLLEEMNQKYDALKTKLKHNETHAQLANLERKWQHLEQNNFVMKEFIASKSQESDYASVAKNVSQQVAEYNKSLIDSLQNRS
;
A
#
# COMPACT_ATOMS: atom_id res chain seq x y z
N MET A 1 -24.98 4.99 -73.75
CA MET A 1 -25.83 3.92 -73.21
C MET A 1 -25.69 4.00 -71.69
N ALA A 2 -26.74 4.19 -70.87
CA ALA A 2 -28.03 3.47 -70.80
C ALA A 2 -27.81 2.02 -70.35
N SER A 3 -28.32 1.52 -69.21
CA SER A 3 -29.21 2.08 -68.15
C SER A 3 -28.86 1.38 -66.79
N GLN A 4 -29.48 1.55 -65.61
CA GLN A 4 -30.83 1.99 -65.21
C GLN A 4 -30.87 2.79 -63.86
N ARG A 5 -32.02 2.76 -63.17
CA ARG A 5 -32.48 3.35 -61.89
C ARG A 5 -33.78 2.56 -61.52
N PRO A 6 -34.60 2.91 -60.50
CA PRO A 6 -34.42 3.38 -59.11
C PRO A 6 -35.11 2.31 -58.18
N PRO A 7 -35.94 2.57 -57.12
CA PRO A 7 -36.19 3.75 -56.28
C PRO A 7 -36.23 3.51 -54.74
N SER A 8 -36.37 4.62 -54.02
CA SER A 8 -36.79 4.72 -52.61
C SER A 8 -38.21 5.32 -52.51
N SER A 9 -38.93 5.14 -51.39
CA SER A 9 -39.87 6.14 -50.81
C SER A 9 -40.60 5.64 -49.53
N ILE A 10 -41.32 6.57 -48.87
CA ILE A 10 -42.32 6.40 -47.78
C ILE A 10 -41.73 6.07 -46.38
N GLY A 11 -42.06 6.81 -45.32
CA GLY A 11 -42.90 8.01 -45.23
C GLY A 11 -42.85 8.74 -43.87
N ARG A 12 -43.32 10.00 -43.85
CA ARG A 12 -43.49 10.86 -42.66
C ARG A 12 -44.98 11.17 -42.44
N PRO A 13 -45.38 11.61 -41.23
CA PRO A 13 -45.97 12.94 -41.13
C PRO A 13 -45.31 13.85 -40.06
N LEU A 14 -45.74 15.11 -39.99
CA LEU A 14 -45.36 16.13 -38.99
C LEU A 14 -46.63 16.61 -38.26
N SER A 15 -46.48 17.28 -37.10
CA SER A 15 -46.91 18.71 -36.98
C SER A 15 -46.70 19.41 -35.62
N ARG A 16 -46.17 20.64 -35.72
CA ARG A 16 -46.65 21.89 -35.06
C ARG A 16 -46.41 22.16 -33.55
N SER A 17 -45.33 22.91 -33.30
CA SER A 17 -45.28 24.26 -32.67
C SER A 17 -45.96 24.54 -31.31
N GLY A 18 -45.17 25.04 -30.35
CA GLY A 18 -45.54 25.71 -29.10
C GLY A 18 -44.35 26.50 -28.52
N SER A 19 -44.56 27.50 -27.66
CA SER A 19 -43.51 28.44 -27.22
C SER A 19 -43.73 29.02 -25.79
N VAL A 20 -42.73 29.77 -25.29
CA VAL A 20 -42.73 30.71 -24.14
C VAL A 20 -42.48 30.16 -22.71
N VAL A 21 -41.29 30.51 -22.18
CA VAL A 21 -40.90 30.99 -20.83
C VAL A 21 -41.54 30.41 -19.53
N PRO A 22 -40.74 30.01 -18.53
CA PRO A 22 -41.18 29.75 -17.14
C PRO A 22 -40.85 30.89 -16.14
N VAL A 23 -41.76 31.24 -15.22
CA VAL A 23 -41.51 32.13 -14.05
C VAL A 23 -42.33 31.72 -12.81
N ALA A 24 -41.63 31.52 -11.68
CA ALA A 24 -42.05 31.57 -10.26
C ALA A 24 -43.25 30.73 -9.70
N GLY A 25 -43.09 30.12 -8.51
CA GLY A 25 -44.26 29.57 -7.78
C GLY A 25 -44.10 28.70 -6.51
N ARG A 26 -43.43 29.17 -5.44
CA ARG A 26 -43.60 28.76 -4.01
C ARG A 26 -43.45 27.29 -3.50
N LEU A 27 -42.67 27.17 -2.41
CA LEU A 27 -42.70 26.16 -1.32
C LEU A 27 -43.71 26.58 -0.21
N PRO A 28 -43.84 25.93 0.98
CA PRO A 28 -43.46 24.57 1.47
C PRO A 28 -44.73 23.76 1.89
N THR A 29 -44.76 22.60 2.59
CA THR A 29 -44.06 22.05 3.80
C THR A 29 -44.33 20.52 3.86
N ALA A 30 -43.62 19.63 4.59
CA ALA A 30 -43.57 19.55 6.06
C ALA A 30 -42.58 18.47 6.61
N VAL A 31 -42.12 18.66 7.87
CA VAL A 31 -41.61 17.69 8.88
C VAL A 31 -40.34 16.84 8.60
N ARG A 32 -39.38 16.91 9.55
CA ARG A 32 -38.21 16.02 9.78
C ARG A 32 -37.74 16.19 11.24
N PRO A 33 -37.57 15.13 12.06
CA PRO A 33 -36.22 14.70 12.51
C PRO A 33 -36.15 13.20 12.93
N PRO A 34 -35.10 12.67 13.59
CA PRO A 34 -33.66 12.97 13.56
C PRO A 34 -32.86 11.75 12.99
N PRO A 35 -31.53 11.67 13.21
CA PRO A 35 -30.97 10.42 13.72
C PRO A 35 -30.02 10.63 14.94
N THR A 36 -29.95 9.62 15.82
CA THR A 36 -29.03 9.56 16.98
C THR A 36 -27.99 8.45 16.81
N ALA A 37 -26.82 8.61 17.43
CA ALA A 37 -25.72 7.64 17.38
C ALA A 37 -25.86 6.50 18.42
N ILE A 38 -25.05 5.44 18.28
CA ILE A 38 -24.36 4.67 19.36
C ILE A 38 -23.40 3.63 18.72
N ARG A 39 -22.24 3.38 19.35
CA ARG A 39 -21.25 2.34 18.96
C ARG A 39 -20.36 1.93 20.15
N VAL A 40 -20.58 0.75 20.73
CA VAL A 40 -19.78 0.09 21.82
C VAL A 40 -20.29 -1.35 22.04
N PRO A 41 -19.61 -2.25 22.79
CA PRO A 41 -18.22 -2.28 23.31
C PRO A 41 -17.47 -3.53 22.73
N THR A 42 -16.56 -4.35 23.31
CA THR A 42 -15.81 -4.47 24.61
C THR A 42 -14.55 -5.35 24.44
N GLY A 43 -13.53 -5.21 25.31
CA GLY A 43 -12.52 -6.26 25.63
C GLY A 43 -11.28 -6.34 24.71
N MET A 44 -10.05 -6.64 25.19
CA MET A 44 -9.55 -6.85 26.58
C MET A 44 -8.05 -6.45 26.67
N VAL A 45 -7.50 -6.26 27.89
CA VAL A 45 -6.13 -5.76 28.18
C VAL A 45 -5.55 -6.58 29.35
N PRO A 46 -4.33 -7.19 29.25
CA PRO A 46 -3.06 -6.55 29.68
C PRO A 46 -1.83 -6.92 28.80
N GLY A 47 -0.60 -6.44 29.01
CA GLY A 47 -0.12 -5.39 29.93
C GLY A 47 1.12 -5.79 30.76
N THR A 48 2.34 -5.70 30.20
CA THR A 48 3.62 -5.89 30.92
C THR A 48 4.72 -4.93 30.46
N SER A 49 5.66 -4.61 31.36
CA SER A 49 6.64 -3.51 31.26
C SER A 49 8.07 -3.92 30.92
N VAL A 50 8.84 -3.02 30.30
CA VAL A 50 10.30 -2.90 30.52
C VAL A 50 10.70 -1.41 30.58
N HIS A 51 11.37 -1.01 31.66
CA HIS A 51 12.18 0.23 31.75
C HIS A 51 13.66 -0.14 31.49
N PRO A 52 14.48 0.79 30.97
CA PRO A 52 15.47 1.38 31.88
C PRO A 52 15.84 2.85 31.59
N GLY A 53 16.43 3.50 32.60
CA GLY A 53 17.20 4.75 32.45
C GLY A 53 17.50 5.38 33.81
N MET A 54 18.65 6.04 33.97
CA MET A 54 18.91 7.11 34.96
C MET A 54 20.31 7.73 34.82
N ARG A 55 20.46 8.96 35.35
CA ARG A 55 21.58 9.92 35.24
C ARG A 55 21.71 10.62 33.87
N GLY A 56 21.74 11.96 33.75
CA GLY A 56 21.45 13.02 34.73
C GLY A 56 22.49 14.13 34.77
N GLY A 57 22.16 15.32 34.24
CA GLY A 57 23.02 16.51 34.29
C GLY A 57 22.43 17.72 33.54
N ILE A 58 22.16 18.79 34.30
CA ILE A 58 22.13 20.24 33.98
C ILE A 58 21.85 20.68 32.52
N PRO A 59 20.81 21.51 32.26
CA PRO A 59 20.55 22.08 30.93
C PRO A 59 21.49 23.24 30.56
N ILE A 60 21.90 23.29 29.29
CA ILE A 60 22.54 24.44 28.65
C ILE A 60 21.52 25.13 27.71
N ALA A 61 21.54 26.46 27.67
CA ALA A 61 20.51 27.23 26.97
C ALA A 61 20.80 27.45 25.47
N THR A 62 19.77 27.40 24.64
CA THR A 62 19.52 28.38 23.56
C THR A 62 18.07 28.25 23.05
N PRO A 63 17.41 29.33 22.55
CA PRO A 63 15.96 29.32 22.34
C PRO A 63 15.50 29.51 20.88
N GLY A 64 14.22 29.24 20.63
CA GLY A 64 13.42 30.05 19.69
C GLY A 64 12.98 29.39 18.38
N VAL A 65 11.79 28.78 18.40
CA VAL A 65 10.92 28.69 17.21
C VAL A 65 9.80 29.73 17.38
N LEU A 66 9.48 30.48 16.31
CA LEU A 66 8.12 30.92 15.88
C LEU A 66 8.19 32.17 14.98
N SER A 67 7.92 31.99 13.68
CA SER A 67 7.79 33.09 12.72
C SER A 67 6.37 33.68 12.74
N ALA A 68 6.11 34.64 13.63
CA ALA A 68 4.82 35.33 13.71
C ALA A 68 4.73 36.51 12.72
N GLN A 69 3.58 36.67 12.05
CA GLN A 69 3.32 37.85 11.20
C GLN A 69 3.06 39.09 12.06
N ILE A 70 4.00 40.02 12.09
CA ILE A 70 3.92 41.23 12.93
C ILE A 70 2.96 42.26 12.29
N LYS A 71 1.67 42.14 12.60
CA LYS A 71 0.65 43.17 12.31
C LYS A 71 0.66 44.23 13.40
N VAL A 72 1.53 45.25 13.26
CA VAL A 72 1.66 46.33 14.25
C VAL A 72 0.32 47.07 14.39
N THR A 73 -0.29 46.92 15.56
CA THR A 73 -1.38 47.75 16.07
C THR A 73 -0.90 48.47 17.33
N ASP A 74 -1.58 49.54 17.72
CA ASP A 74 -1.05 50.57 18.63
C ASP A 74 -0.43 50.05 19.94
N ARG A 75 0.76 50.55 20.27
CA ARG A 75 1.34 50.40 21.62
C ARG A 75 0.66 51.38 22.58
N PRO A 76 0.17 50.95 23.76
CA PRO A 76 -0.11 51.86 24.85
C PRO A 76 1.20 52.43 25.43
N VAL A 77 1.19 53.70 25.82
CA VAL A 77 2.35 54.39 26.40
C VAL A 77 2.32 54.27 27.93
N THR A 78 3.41 53.75 28.51
CA THR A 78 3.74 54.01 29.93
C THR A 78 4.55 55.31 30.03
N GLN A 79 4.26 56.13 31.04
CA GLN A 79 4.84 57.47 31.15
C GLN A 79 6.30 57.45 31.60
N GLN A 80 7.22 57.72 30.66
CA GLN A 80 8.40 58.58 30.86
C GLN A 80 9.10 58.82 29.50
N GLY A 81 8.71 59.89 28.77
CA GLY A 81 9.44 60.32 27.56
C GLY A 81 8.64 60.87 26.35
N LEU A 82 7.89 61.97 26.52
CA LEU A 82 7.51 62.98 25.49
C LEU A 82 6.57 62.58 24.30
N SER A 83 5.90 63.59 23.73
CA SER A 83 4.81 63.52 22.72
C SER A 83 5.32 63.26 21.27
N GLY A 84 4.55 62.89 20.22
CA GLY A 84 3.10 62.64 19.97
C GLY A 84 2.97 61.86 18.63
N MET A 85 1.95 61.91 17.75
CA MET A 85 0.55 62.43 17.68
C MET A 85 -0.16 61.71 16.46
N LYS A 86 -1.47 61.90 16.16
CA LYS A 86 -2.19 61.25 15.03
C LYS A 86 -3.25 62.10 14.30
N THR A 87 -3.33 61.99 12.96
CA THR A 87 -4.49 62.15 12.03
C THR A 87 -4.04 61.76 10.60
N GLY A 88 -4.86 61.46 9.58
CA GLY A 88 -6.33 61.37 9.42
C GLY A 88 -6.68 61.24 7.92
N MET A 89 -7.68 60.44 7.54
CA MET A 89 -7.93 60.04 6.12
C MET A 89 -8.65 61.09 5.26
N LYS A 90 -8.41 61.08 3.93
CA LYS A 90 -9.31 61.67 2.92
C LYS A 90 -9.31 60.90 1.59
N GLY A 91 -10.37 61.10 0.79
CA GLY A 91 -10.90 60.16 -0.21
C GLY A 91 -10.30 60.17 -1.64
N PRO A 92 -11.01 59.55 -2.61
CA PRO A 92 -10.39 58.89 -3.76
C PRO A 92 -9.93 59.84 -4.87
N GLN A 93 -8.62 59.96 -5.02
CA GLN A 93 -7.97 60.61 -6.16
C GLN A 93 -7.69 59.57 -7.27
N ARG A 94 -7.63 60.01 -8.54
CA ARG A 94 -7.43 59.12 -9.71
C ARG A 94 -6.24 58.18 -9.51
N GLN A 95 -6.46 56.87 -9.63
CA GLN A 95 -5.38 55.87 -9.62
C GLN A 95 -4.55 55.98 -10.91
N ILE A 96 -3.46 56.77 -10.85
CA ILE A 96 -2.41 56.78 -11.86
C ILE A 96 -1.51 55.59 -11.56
N LEU A 97 -1.67 54.51 -12.32
CA LEU A 97 -0.88 53.28 -12.18
C LEU A 97 0.53 53.53 -12.70
N ASP A 98 1.51 53.53 -11.81
CA ASP A 98 2.90 53.82 -12.14
C ASP A 98 3.66 52.55 -12.60
N LYS A 99 4.92 52.68 -13.05
CA LYS A 99 5.71 51.49 -13.46
C LYS A 99 5.94 50.54 -12.29
N SER A 100 5.94 50.99 -11.04
CA SER A 100 6.04 50.11 -9.87
C SER A 100 4.84 49.18 -9.76
N TYR A 101 3.62 49.69 -10.03
CA TYR A 101 2.42 48.84 -10.17
C TYR A 101 2.59 47.80 -11.28
N TYR A 102 2.98 48.20 -12.50
CA TYR A 102 3.14 47.24 -13.61
C TYR A 102 4.29 46.24 -13.40
N LEU A 103 5.40 46.65 -12.78
CA LEU A 103 6.44 45.72 -12.32
C LEU A 103 5.93 44.78 -11.23
N GLY A 104 5.11 45.27 -10.30
CA GLY A 104 4.49 44.46 -9.25
C GLY A 104 3.57 43.39 -9.84
N LEU A 105 2.71 43.78 -10.80
CA LEU A 105 1.83 42.87 -11.52
C LEU A 105 2.61 41.84 -12.36
N LEU A 106 3.67 42.26 -13.04
CA LEU A 106 4.53 41.35 -13.81
C LEU A 106 5.36 40.42 -12.93
N ARG A 107 5.81 40.87 -11.74
CA ARG A 107 6.43 40.01 -10.72
C ARG A 107 5.43 39.06 -10.08
N SER A 108 4.18 39.48 -9.85
CA SER A 108 3.09 38.58 -9.46
C SER A 108 2.93 37.49 -10.52
N LYS A 109 2.85 37.85 -11.81
CA LYS A 109 2.69 36.87 -12.88
C LYS A 109 3.90 35.93 -13.04
N ILE A 110 5.13 36.40 -12.83
CA ILE A 110 6.31 35.52 -12.72
C ILE A 110 6.16 34.56 -11.53
N ASN A 111 5.77 35.06 -10.36
CA ASN A 111 5.64 34.24 -9.16
C ASN A 111 4.52 33.19 -9.32
N GLU A 112 3.37 33.57 -9.89
CA GLU A 112 2.27 32.67 -10.26
C GLU A 112 2.75 31.57 -11.21
N LEU A 113 3.45 31.93 -12.30
CA LEU A 113 4.03 30.95 -13.25
C LEU A 113 5.10 30.07 -12.60
N THR A 114 5.85 30.59 -11.63
CA THR A 114 6.84 29.83 -10.86
C THR A 114 6.14 28.84 -9.93
N THR A 115 5.08 29.25 -9.22
CA THR A 115 4.28 28.35 -8.40
C THR A 115 3.57 27.29 -9.22
N GLU A 116 3.09 27.61 -10.44
CA GLU A 116 2.49 26.62 -11.33
C GLU A 116 3.54 25.64 -11.87
N THR A 117 4.74 26.12 -12.21
CA THR A 117 5.88 25.25 -12.56
C THR A 117 6.24 24.30 -11.40
N SER A 118 6.16 24.78 -10.15
CA SER A 118 6.39 23.95 -8.95
C SER A 118 5.24 22.97 -8.65
N LYS A 119 3.98 23.32 -8.95
CA LYS A 119 2.85 22.37 -8.90
C LYS A 119 3.03 21.26 -9.94
N LEU A 120 3.31 21.62 -11.18
CA LEU A 120 3.49 20.67 -12.29
C LEU A 120 4.65 19.69 -12.03
N HIS A 121 5.73 20.11 -11.36
CA HIS A 121 6.77 19.18 -10.91
C HIS A 121 6.23 18.21 -9.84
N LYS A 122 5.46 18.69 -8.86
CA LYS A 122 4.82 17.81 -7.86
C LYS A 122 3.79 16.86 -8.48
N GLU A 123 3.07 17.28 -9.52
CA GLU A 123 2.18 16.40 -10.27
C GLU A 123 2.97 15.33 -11.05
N ILE A 124 4.14 15.66 -11.61
CA ILE A 124 5.04 14.66 -12.22
C ILE A 124 5.60 13.69 -11.16
N ASP A 125 6.00 14.17 -9.99
CA ASP A 125 6.49 13.31 -8.89
C ASP A 125 5.37 12.42 -8.32
N ASN A 126 4.15 12.95 -8.22
CA ASN A 126 2.96 12.16 -7.87
C ASN A 126 2.67 11.12 -8.95
N TYR A 127 2.67 11.48 -10.24
CA TYR A 127 2.47 10.52 -11.34
C TYR A 127 3.53 9.41 -11.35
N ASN A 128 4.78 9.70 -10.99
CA ASN A 128 5.81 8.68 -10.85
C ASN A 128 5.54 7.72 -9.67
N GLN A 129 5.04 8.23 -8.54
CA GLN A 129 4.61 7.41 -7.41
C GLN A 129 3.35 6.59 -7.74
N GLU A 130 2.36 7.21 -8.37
CA GLU A 130 1.16 6.54 -8.89
C GLU A 130 1.55 5.45 -9.89
N ASN A 131 2.52 5.68 -10.79
CA ASN A 131 3.02 4.66 -11.72
C ASN A 131 3.69 3.47 -11.01
N SER A 132 4.43 3.71 -9.92
CA SER A 132 4.93 2.64 -9.05
C SER A 132 3.81 1.88 -8.31
N VAL A 133 2.68 2.55 -8.04
CA VAL A 133 1.49 1.93 -7.45
C VAL A 133 0.66 1.19 -8.50
N TYR A 134 0.60 1.66 -9.75
CA TYR A 134 -0.01 0.96 -10.89
C TYR A 134 0.65 -0.41 -11.11
N LEU A 135 1.99 -0.51 -11.07
CA LEU A 135 2.68 -1.80 -11.13
C LEU A 135 2.28 -2.76 -9.98
N SER A 136 1.94 -2.22 -8.80
CA SER A 136 1.41 -3.02 -7.68
C SER A 136 -0.06 -3.42 -7.85
N TYR A 137 -0.84 -2.65 -8.60
CA TYR A 137 -2.21 -3.02 -9.01
C TYR A 137 -2.20 -4.02 -10.17
N GLU A 138 -1.28 -3.89 -11.13
CA GLU A 138 -1.07 -4.83 -12.24
C GLU A 138 -0.70 -6.22 -11.72
N LYS A 139 0.33 -6.32 -10.88
CA LYS A 139 0.70 -7.60 -10.22
C LYS A 139 -0.42 -8.14 -9.32
N ARG A 140 -1.27 -7.27 -8.75
CA ARG A 140 -2.48 -7.71 -8.05
C ARG A 140 -3.51 -8.25 -9.04
N ALA A 141 -3.74 -7.60 -10.17
CA ALA A 141 -4.68 -8.04 -11.21
C ALA A 141 -4.27 -9.38 -11.84
N GLU A 142 -2.98 -9.62 -12.08
CA GLU A 142 -2.46 -10.94 -12.48
C GLU A 142 -2.80 -12.03 -11.45
N GLY A 143 -2.56 -11.75 -10.16
CA GLY A 143 -2.98 -12.65 -9.07
C GLY A 143 -4.50 -12.78 -8.93
N LEU A 144 -5.25 -11.71 -9.23
CA LEU A 144 -6.71 -11.76 -9.26
C LEU A 144 -7.20 -12.70 -10.38
N ALA A 145 -6.54 -12.67 -11.54
CA ALA A 145 -6.83 -13.47 -12.72
C ALA A 145 -6.45 -14.95 -12.58
N ALA A 146 -5.36 -15.28 -11.90
CA ALA A 146 -4.98 -16.66 -11.63
C ALA A 146 -6.06 -17.40 -10.82
N GLU A 147 -6.45 -16.84 -9.67
CA GLU A 147 -7.46 -17.44 -8.79
C GLU A 147 -8.84 -17.50 -9.48
N ILE A 148 -9.18 -16.53 -10.34
CA ILE A 148 -10.39 -16.61 -11.19
C ILE A 148 -10.37 -17.89 -12.03
N LYS A 149 -9.25 -18.18 -12.69
CA LYS A 149 -9.13 -19.34 -13.59
C LYS A 149 -9.26 -20.65 -12.80
N ASP A 150 -8.64 -20.73 -11.63
CA ASP A 150 -8.68 -21.93 -10.78
C ASP A 150 -10.10 -22.19 -10.26
N LEU A 151 -10.75 -21.15 -9.75
CA LEU A 151 -12.13 -21.20 -9.25
C LEU A 151 -13.17 -21.36 -10.39
N GLN A 152 -12.88 -20.88 -11.62
CA GLN A 152 -13.65 -21.21 -12.83
C GLN A 152 -13.56 -22.71 -13.16
N GLY A 153 -12.39 -23.32 -12.99
CA GLY A 153 -12.21 -24.77 -13.08
C GLY A 153 -13.13 -25.49 -12.09
N GLN A 154 -13.04 -25.14 -10.81
CA GLN A 154 -13.91 -25.70 -9.77
C GLN A 154 -15.41 -25.53 -10.08
N LEU A 155 -15.83 -24.37 -10.63
CA LEU A 155 -17.22 -24.17 -11.05
C LEU A 155 -17.61 -25.07 -12.23
N ALA A 156 -16.71 -25.36 -13.17
CA ALA A 156 -16.94 -26.33 -14.23
C ALA A 156 -17.05 -27.76 -13.67
N ASP A 157 -16.18 -28.13 -12.72
CA ASP A 157 -16.23 -29.42 -12.02
C ASP A 157 -17.55 -29.61 -11.25
N TYR A 158 -17.98 -28.58 -10.51
CA TYR A 158 -19.26 -28.60 -9.79
C TYR A 158 -20.46 -28.65 -10.74
N ASN A 159 -20.44 -27.93 -11.87
CA ASN A 159 -21.51 -28.02 -12.87
C ASN A 159 -21.57 -29.43 -13.49
N MET A 160 -20.42 -30.02 -13.85
CA MET A 160 -20.34 -31.39 -14.37
C MET A 160 -20.87 -32.42 -13.36
N LEU A 161 -20.54 -32.26 -12.08
CA LEU A 161 -21.05 -33.11 -11.00
C LEU A 161 -22.57 -32.95 -10.83
N VAL A 162 -23.10 -31.72 -10.87
CA VAL A 162 -24.54 -31.44 -10.82
C VAL A 162 -25.27 -32.04 -12.03
N ASP A 163 -24.73 -31.91 -13.24
CA ASP A 163 -25.32 -32.51 -14.44
C ASP A 163 -25.33 -34.05 -14.36
N LYS A 164 -24.22 -34.67 -13.92
CA LYS A 164 -24.14 -36.14 -13.71
C LYS A 164 -25.09 -36.64 -12.61
N LEU A 165 -25.29 -35.87 -11.54
CA LEU A 165 -26.28 -36.16 -10.50
C LEU A 165 -27.72 -35.99 -11.04
N ASN A 166 -27.98 -34.98 -11.87
CA ASN A 166 -29.28 -34.77 -12.51
C ASN A 166 -29.62 -35.84 -13.56
N THR A 167 -28.62 -36.42 -14.24
CA THR A 167 -28.80 -37.63 -15.08
C THR A 167 -28.84 -38.91 -14.26
N ASN A 168 -28.72 -38.84 -12.93
CA ASN A 168 -28.67 -39.95 -11.99
C ASN A 168 -27.59 -40.99 -12.36
N THR A 169 -26.47 -40.53 -12.93
CA THR A 169 -25.32 -41.36 -13.30
C THR A 169 -24.57 -41.76 -12.04
N GLU A 170 -24.34 -43.07 -11.87
CA GLU A 170 -23.75 -43.57 -10.62
C GLU A 170 -22.24 -43.27 -10.56
N MET A 171 -21.68 -43.21 -9.35
CA MET A 171 -20.25 -42.88 -9.19
C MET A 171 -19.34 -43.97 -9.79
N GLU A 172 -19.79 -45.23 -9.83
CA GLU A 172 -19.09 -46.29 -10.56
C GLU A 172 -19.14 -46.08 -12.07
N GLU A 173 -20.27 -45.63 -12.63
CA GLU A 173 -20.35 -45.24 -14.05
C GLU A 173 -19.44 -44.04 -14.35
N MET A 174 -19.40 -43.02 -13.48
CA MET A 174 -18.49 -41.88 -13.64
C MET A 174 -17.02 -42.29 -13.53
N MET A 175 -16.67 -43.20 -12.62
CA MET A 175 -15.31 -43.75 -12.53
C MET A 175 -14.98 -44.63 -13.73
N ASN A 176 -15.95 -45.37 -14.29
CA ASN A 176 -15.76 -46.15 -15.51
C ASN A 176 -15.60 -45.25 -16.75
N ASP A 177 -16.45 -44.23 -16.93
CA ASP A 177 -16.30 -43.16 -17.92
C ASP A 177 -14.90 -42.53 -17.81
N TYR A 178 -14.49 -42.13 -16.61
CA TYR A 178 -13.17 -41.55 -16.36
C TYR A 178 -12.04 -42.54 -16.70
N ASN A 179 -12.14 -43.81 -16.30
CA ASN A 179 -11.12 -44.81 -16.58
C ASN A 179 -11.06 -45.17 -18.08
N ILE A 180 -12.19 -45.13 -18.80
CA ILE A 180 -12.25 -45.33 -20.25
C ILE A 180 -11.67 -44.12 -20.98
N LEU A 181 -12.08 -42.90 -20.65
CA LEU A 181 -11.52 -41.67 -21.24
C LEU A 181 -10.04 -41.51 -20.88
N LYS A 182 -9.62 -41.94 -19.67
CA LYS A 182 -8.22 -41.98 -19.28
C LYS A 182 -7.45 -43.02 -20.08
N ALA A 183 -7.92 -44.26 -20.17
CA ALA A 183 -7.27 -45.28 -20.99
C ALA A 183 -7.21 -44.88 -22.48
N GLN A 184 -8.22 -44.18 -22.99
CA GLN A 184 -8.22 -43.57 -24.31
C GLN A 184 -7.17 -42.47 -24.41
N ASN A 185 -7.15 -41.48 -23.51
CA ASN A 185 -6.16 -40.40 -23.50
C ASN A 185 -4.72 -40.91 -23.28
N ASP A 186 -4.52 -41.93 -22.45
CA ASP A 186 -3.24 -42.59 -22.24
C ASP A 186 -2.84 -43.35 -23.53
N SER A 187 -3.78 -44.00 -24.23
CA SER A 187 -3.52 -44.65 -25.53
C SER A 187 -3.30 -43.67 -26.69
N GLU A 188 -3.97 -42.54 -26.70
CA GLU A 188 -3.78 -41.43 -27.66
C GLU A 188 -2.49 -40.66 -27.34
N PHE A 189 -2.09 -40.60 -26.07
CA PHE A 189 -0.77 -40.14 -25.66
C PHE A 189 0.31 -41.11 -26.09
N ASP A 190 0.13 -42.43 -25.94
CA ASP A 190 1.05 -43.45 -26.44
C ASP A 190 1.11 -43.50 -27.97
N LEU A 191 -0.01 -43.30 -28.68
CA LEU A 191 -0.05 -43.12 -30.14
C LEU A 191 0.64 -41.83 -30.57
N THR A 192 0.43 -40.72 -29.83
CA THR A 192 1.13 -39.45 -30.05
C THR A 192 2.62 -39.59 -29.76
N LEU A 193 3.01 -40.35 -28.74
CA LEU A 193 4.38 -40.63 -28.36
C LEU A 193 5.05 -41.55 -29.39
N SER A 194 4.35 -42.58 -29.88
CA SER A 194 4.78 -43.42 -31.00
C SER A 194 4.92 -42.61 -32.27
N CYS A 195 3.99 -41.70 -32.58
CA CYS A 195 4.07 -40.80 -33.73
C CYS A 195 5.22 -39.79 -33.57
N VAL A 196 5.46 -39.23 -32.39
CA VAL A 196 6.60 -38.35 -32.08
C VAL A 196 7.93 -39.11 -32.12
N GLN A 197 7.93 -40.39 -31.76
CA GLN A 197 9.06 -41.31 -31.84
C GLN A 197 9.33 -41.77 -33.28
N GLU A 198 8.30 -42.07 -34.08
CA GLU A 198 8.39 -42.31 -35.52
C GLU A 198 8.83 -41.05 -36.27
N LEU A 199 8.38 -39.86 -35.84
CA LEU A 199 8.91 -38.59 -36.32
C LEU A 199 10.36 -38.37 -35.89
N ALA A 200 10.79 -38.82 -34.70
CA ALA A 200 12.19 -38.76 -34.26
C ALA A 200 13.10 -39.77 -34.98
N HIS A 201 12.57 -40.95 -35.31
CA HIS A 201 13.24 -41.98 -36.12
C HIS A 201 13.10 -41.74 -37.62
N SER A 202 12.21 -40.84 -38.05
CA SER A 202 12.07 -40.42 -39.43
C SER A 202 13.39 -39.88 -39.93
N HIS A 203 13.87 -40.45 -41.03
CA HIS A 203 15.18 -40.15 -41.60
C HIS A 203 15.42 -38.64 -41.79
N ILE A 204 14.37 -37.87 -42.06
CA ILE A 204 14.41 -36.41 -42.18
C ILE A 204 14.81 -35.75 -40.84
N LYS A 205 14.19 -36.13 -39.72
CA LYS A 205 14.53 -35.56 -38.40
C LYS A 205 15.86 -36.12 -37.88
N GLN A 206 16.18 -37.38 -38.16
CA GLN A 206 17.51 -37.94 -37.86
C GLN A 206 18.62 -37.18 -38.60
N GLU A 207 18.46 -36.85 -39.88
CA GLU A 207 19.43 -36.03 -40.63
C GLU A 207 19.45 -34.58 -40.16
N VAL A 208 18.31 -33.96 -39.83
CA VAL A 208 18.29 -32.60 -39.25
C VAL A 208 19.00 -32.57 -37.89
N VAL A 209 18.79 -33.57 -37.03
CA VAL A 209 19.50 -33.72 -35.75
C VAL A 209 20.99 -33.96 -36.00
N ARG A 210 21.37 -34.91 -36.87
CA ARG A 210 22.78 -35.18 -37.21
C ARG A 210 23.49 -33.94 -37.76
N LEU A 211 22.83 -33.16 -38.61
CA LEU A 211 23.38 -31.91 -39.13
C LEU A 211 23.52 -30.85 -38.03
N HIS A 212 22.52 -30.69 -37.16
CA HIS A 212 22.57 -29.78 -36.02
C HIS A 212 23.65 -30.17 -35.01
N GLU A 213 23.82 -31.46 -34.73
CA GLU A 213 24.89 -32.02 -33.90
C GLU A 213 26.27 -31.77 -34.52
N THR A 214 26.45 -31.96 -35.84
CA THR A 214 27.72 -31.63 -36.51
C THR A 214 28.00 -30.13 -36.50
N LEU A 215 26.98 -29.28 -36.62
CA LEU A 215 27.15 -27.83 -36.51
C LEU A 215 27.51 -27.44 -35.09
N SER A 216 26.76 -27.88 -34.08
CA SER A 216 27.03 -27.63 -32.67
C SER A 216 28.40 -28.16 -32.23
N ALA A 217 28.81 -29.34 -32.72
CA ALA A 217 30.15 -29.88 -32.47
C ALA A 217 31.27 -29.12 -33.21
N LEU A 218 30.98 -28.46 -34.35
CA LEU A 218 31.93 -27.57 -35.03
C LEU A 218 32.00 -26.19 -34.36
N GLU A 219 30.89 -25.67 -33.83
CA GLU A 219 30.87 -24.43 -33.05
C GLU A 219 31.53 -24.61 -31.68
N ALA A 220 31.25 -25.70 -30.98
CA ALA A 220 31.96 -26.07 -29.76
C ALA A 220 33.46 -26.31 -30.02
N LYS A 221 33.85 -26.84 -31.21
CA LYS A 221 35.26 -26.93 -31.62
C LYS A 221 35.88 -25.58 -31.97
N ARG A 222 35.15 -24.67 -32.60
CA ARG A 222 35.59 -23.27 -32.79
C ARG A 222 35.84 -22.64 -31.42
N ASP A 223 34.90 -22.76 -30.49
CA ASP A 223 34.93 -22.07 -29.21
C ASP A 223 35.93 -22.69 -28.23
N THR A 224 36.16 -24.01 -28.29
CA THR A 224 37.28 -24.67 -27.57
C THR A 224 38.63 -24.33 -28.18
N MET A 225 38.80 -24.35 -29.50
CA MET A 225 40.05 -23.89 -30.14
C MET A 225 40.33 -22.41 -29.85
N GLU A 226 39.30 -21.56 -29.87
CA GLU A 226 39.43 -20.16 -29.46
C GLU A 226 39.71 -19.99 -27.97
N ALA A 227 39.15 -20.85 -27.10
CA ALA A 227 39.44 -20.83 -25.67
C ALA A 227 40.86 -21.31 -25.37
N GLU A 228 41.30 -22.42 -25.96
CA GLU A 228 42.65 -22.97 -25.85
C GLU A 228 43.70 -21.99 -26.38
N HIS A 229 43.47 -21.35 -27.53
CA HIS A 229 44.34 -20.29 -28.03
C HIS A 229 44.35 -19.02 -27.14
N LYS A 230 43.42 -18.91 -26.17
CA LYS A 230 43.37 -17.85 -25.15
C LYS A 230 43.76 -18.32 -23.74
N SER A 231 43.87 -19.63 -23.49
CA SER A 231 44.06 -20.24 -22.16
C SER A 231 45.27 -21.16 -22.02
N LEU A 232 45.90 -21.57 -23.14
CA LEU A 232 47.19 -22.24 -23.14
C LEU A 232 48.29 -21.28 -22.65
N GLY A 233 48.46 -21.27 -21.33
CA GLY A 233 49.69 -20.86 -20.67
C GLY A 233 50.88 -21.73 -21.11
N SER A 234 52.07 -21.38 -20.63
CA SER A 234 53.29 -22.08 -21.03
C SER A 234 53.27 -23.56 -20.56
N PRO A 235 53.78 -24.54 -21.35
CA PRO A 235 53.82 -25.98 -21.00
C PRO A 235 54.60 -26.40 -19.73
N GLN A 236 54.95 -25.45 -18.86
CA GLN A 236 55.73 -25.67 -17.65
C GLN A 236 54.87 -26.11 -16.44
N GLU A 237 53.58 -25.75 -16.40
CA GLU A 237 52.77 -25.79 -15.18
C GLU A 237 52.11 -27.15 -14.88
N GLU A 238 51.82 -27.97 -15.90
CA GLU A 238 51.10 -29.25 -15.72
C GLU A 238 51.89 -30.29 -14.90
N ARG A 239 53.22 -30.31 -15.07
CA ARG A 239 54.07 -31.40 -14.54
C ARG A 239 54.12 -31.46 -13.01
N GLU A 240 53.86 -30.34 -12.32
CA GLU A 240 53.97 -30.30 -10.85
C GLU A 240 52.72 -30.83 -10.12
N GLN A 241 51.56 -30.81 -10.78
CA GLN A 241 50.29 -31.17 -10.13
C GLN A 241 50.16 -32.70 -9.94
N LEU A 242 50.49 -33.47 -10.99
CA LEU A 242 50.33 -34.93 -11.02
C LEU A 242 51.08 -35.68 -9.92
N PHE A 243 52.29 -35.23 -9.55
CA PHE A 243 53.10 -35.90 -8.53
C PHE A 243 52.44 -35.88 -7.14
N LYS A 244 51.70 -34.80 -6.81
CA LYS A 244 51.11 -34.61 -5.49
C LYS A 244 49.95 -35.59 -5.25
N GLN A 245 49.09 -35.81 -6.25
CA GLN A 245 47.85 -36.57 -6.08
C GLN A 245 48.04 -38.09 -5.91
N VAL A 246 49.06 -38.68 -6.55
CA VAL A 246 49.36 -40.12 -6.42
C VAL A 246 49.70 -40.49 -4.97
N SER A 247 50.44 -39.62 -4.26
CA SER A 247 50.86 -39.87 -2.87
C SER A 247 49.69 -39.99 -1.88
N PHE A 248 48.64 -39.20 -2.07
CA PHE A 248 47.49 -39.13 -1.17
C PHE A 248 46.61 -40.39 -1.24
N THR A 249 46.31 -40.84 -2.47
CA THR A 249 45.34 -41.92 -2.70
C THR A 249 45.83 -43.30 -2.23
N THR A 250 47.15 -43.55 -2.29
CA THR A 250 47.75 -44.77 -1.72
C THR A 250 47.60 -44.82 -0.20
N SER A 251 47.68 -43.68 0.49
CA SER A 251 47.58 -43.65 1.95
C SER A 251 46.16 -43.90 2.46
N GLN A 252 45.14 -43.38 1.77
CA GLN A 252 43.74 -43.54 2.19
C GLN A 252 43.27 -45.00 2.10
N ARG A 253 43.56 -45.68 0.97
CA ARG A 253 43.12 -47.06 0.71
C ARG A 253 43.56 -48.07 1.78
N MET A 254 44.72 -47.85 2.40
CA MET A 254 45.23 -48.71 3.46
C MET A 254 44.40 -48.62 4.74
N ALA A 255 43.75 -47.50 5.03
CA ALA A 255 42.97 -47.32 6.26
C ALA A 255 41.58 -47.99 6.17
N GLU A 256 40.95 -47.95 5.00
CA GLU A 256 39.57 -48.42 4.79
C GLU A 256 39.45 -49.95 4.91
N TRP A 257 40.39 -50.70 4.33
CA TRP A 257 40.42 -52.18 4.35
C TRP A 257 40.52 -52.78 5.78
N TYR A 258 41.22 -52.09 6.68
CA TYR A 258 41.32 -52.52 8.09
C TYR A 258 40.02 -52.30 8.89
N LEU A 259 39.14 -51.42 8.44
CA LEU A 259 37.89 -51.10 9.14
C LEU A 259 36.79 -52.13 8.84
N GLU A 260 36.69 -52.54 7.58
CA GLU A 260 35.65 -53.44 7.07
C GLU A 260 35.80 -54.88 7.59
N SER A 261 37.03 -55.42 7.55
CA SER A 261 37.35 -56.79 8.02
C SER A 261 37.17 -57.01 9.53
N PHE A 262 37.08 -55.92 10.31
CA PHE A 262 36.91 -55.98 11.77
C PHE A 262 35.47 -56.33 12.19
N GLU A 263 34.45 -55.78 11.53
CA GLU A 263 33.04 -55.99 11.89
C GLU A 263 32.58 -57.42 11.59
N GLU A 264 32.98 -58.01 10.46
CA GLU A 264 32.64 -59.39 10.11
C GLU A 264 33.22 -60.39 11.14
N THR A 265 34.50 -60.20 11.50
CA THR A 265 35.19 -61.01 12.51
C THR A 265 34.47 -60.98 13.86
N ARG A 266 33.91 -59.82 14.23
CA ARG A 266 33.13 -59.62 15.45
C ARG A 266 31.77 -60.34 15.41
N ALA A 267 31.08 -60.34 14.27
CA ALA A 267 29.79 -60.99 14.11
C ALA A 267 29.88 -62.52 14.25
N GLN A 268 30.87 -63.15 13.60
CA GLN A 268 31.08 -64.61 13.62
C GLN A 268 31.40 -65.19 15.01
N ALA A 269 31.76 -64.35 15.98
CA ALA A 269 32.02 -64.76 17.37
C ALA A 269 30.74 -64.86 18.22
N LEU A 270 29.71 -64.07 17.90
CA LEU A 270 28.45 -64.04 18.66
C LEU A 270 27.55 -65.24 18.33
N ASP A 271 27.42 -65.57 17.04
CA ASP A 271 26.54 -66.65 16.54
C ASP A 271 26.87 -68.03 17.17
N LYS A 272 28.16 -68.32 17.33
CA LYS A 272 28.66 -69.55 17.98
C LYS A 272 28.28 -69.64 19.46
N MET A 273 28.05 -68.52 20.13
CA MET A 273 27.62 -68.49 21.54
C MET A 273 26.13 -68.82 21.67
N THR A 274 25.28 -68.30 20.79
CA THR A 274 23.84 -68.60 20.75
C THR A 274 23.57 -70.08 20.44
N GLN A 275 24.24 -70.65 19.44
CA GLN A 275 24.08 -72.06 19.08
C GLN A 275 24.45 -73.03 20.23
N SER A 276 25.36 -72.65 21.13
CA SER A 276 25.68 -73.45 22.31
C SER A 276 24.59 -73.41 23.40
N GLN A 277 23.68 -72.44 23.39
CA GLN A 277 22.62 -72.30 24.38
C GLN A 277 21.39 -73.13 23.98
N GLU A 278 21.01 -73.13 22.70
CA GLU A 278 19.86 -73.88 22.17
C GLU A 278 19.97 -75.40 22.43
N ASN A 279 21.18 -75.95 22.25
CA ASN A 279 21.48 -77.36 22.48
C ASN A 279 21.28 -77.82 23.95
N ILE A 280 21.31 -76.90 24.92
CA ILE A 280 21.04 -77.21 26.33
C ILE A 280 19.53 -77.30 26.59
N VAL A 281 18.71 -76.53 25.86
CA VAL A 281 17.25 -76.47 26.02
C VAL A 281 16.58 -77.74 25.47
N SER A 282 16.99 -78.22 24.30
CA SER A 282 16.37 -79.38 23.63
C SER A 282 16.46 -80.68 24.45
N LEU A 283 17.55 -80.88 25.19
CA LEU A 283 17.75 -82.00 26.11
C LEU A 283 16.75 -82.00 27.29
N LEU A 284 16.37 -80.82 27.79
CA LEU A 284 15.40 -80.68 28.88
C LEU A 284 13.96 -80.94 28.43
N GLU A 285 13.61 -80.54 27.20
CA GLU A 285 12.28 -80.82 26.63
C GLU A 285 12.03 -82.33 26.44
N HIS A 286 13.07 -83.08 26.05
CA HIS A 286 12.98 -84.52 25.81
C HIS A 286 12.65 -85.31 27.09
N CYS A 287 13.20 -84.91 28.24
CA CYS A 287 12.86 -85.49 29.54
C CYS A 287 11.43 -85.17 29.99
N SER A 288 10.95 -83.95 29.71
CA SER A 288 9.65 -83.44 30.19
C SER A 288 8.47 -84.27 29.66
N ARG A 289 8.36 -84.42 28.33
CA ARG A 289 7.10 -84.87 27.71
C ARG A 289 6.95 -86.39 27.61
N ASN A 290 7.96 -87.15 28.04
CA ASN A 290 7.83 -88.59 28.27
C ASN A 290 6.85 -88.90 29.42
N MET A 291 6.76 -88.03 30.45
CA MET A 291 5.75 -88.18 31.52
C MET A 291 4.30 -88.07 31.00
N LEU A 292 4.07 -87.28 29.95
CA LEU A 292 2.73 -87.05 29.39
C LEU A 292 2.20 -88.23 28.55
N ARG A 293 2.97 -89.31 28.38
CA ARG A 293 2.45 -90.59 27.86
C ARG A 293 1.77 -91.47 28.91
N LEU A 294 1.85 -91.14 30.20
CA LEU A 294 1.44 -92.06 31.28
C LEU A 294 0.03 -91.82 31.85
N HIS A 295 -0.67 -90.75 31.45
CA HIS A 295 -2.10 -90.59 31.72
C HIS A 295 -2.94 -90.87 30.47
N GLN A 296 -3.00 -92.16 30.13
CA GLN A 296 -4.16 -92.74 29.45
C GLN A 296 -5.43 -92.50 30.29
N VAL A 297 -6.59 -92.41 29.61
CA VAL A 297 -7.91 -92.96 30.03
C VAL A 297 -8.37 -92.54 31.44
N ASP A 298 -9.45 -91.77 31.62
CA ASP A 298 -10.81 -92.22 31.32
C ASP A 298 -11.93 -91.14 31.45
N THR A 299 -13.14 -91.53 31.05
CA THR A 299 -14.49 -91.04 31.47
C THR A 299 -14.91 -89.56 31.40
N VAL A 300 -16.08 -89.41 30.78
CA VAL A 300 -16.91 -88.23 30.47
C VAL A 300 -17.65 -87.66 31.72
N THR A 301 -18.49 -86.64 31.50
CA THR A 301 -19.63 -86.17 32.34
C THR A 301 -19.39 -85.13 33.43
N ALA A 302 -19.21 -83.87 33.01
CA ALA A 302 -19.59 -82.67 33.78
C ALA A 302 -19.97 -81.47 32.88
N SER A 303 -20.21 -81.68 31.59
CA SER A 303 -20.46 -80.63 30.58
C SER A 303 -21.82 -79.97 30.70
N GLU A 304 -22.84 -80.71 31.13
CA GLU A 304 -24.25 -80.28 31.07
C GLU A 304 -24.61 -79.17 32.07
N LEU A 305 -23.90 -79.09 33.20
CA LEU A 305 -24.07 -77.99 34.16
C LEU A 305 -23.39 -76.69 33.68
N ARG A 306 -22.38 -76.78 32.81
CA ARG A 306 -21.59 -75.62 32.36
C ARG A 306 -22.31 -74.83 31.27
N ASN A 307 -22.99 -75.52 30.35
CA ASN A 307 -23.76 -74.89 29.27
C ASN A 307 -24.85 -73.93 29.81
N MET A 308 -25.45 -74.21 30.97
CA MET A 308 -26.41 -73.30 31.60
C MET A 308 -25.76 -72.05 32.23
N GLN A 309 -24.53 -72.17 32.73
CA GLN A 309 -23.76 -71.02 33.22
C GLN A 309 -23.27 -70.14 32.06
N GLU A 310 -22.86 -70.77 30.95
CA GLU A 310 -22.38 -70.12 29.74
C GLU A 310 -23.48 -69.31 29.04
N VAL A 311 -24.72 -69.83 28.98
CA VAL A 311 -25.90 -69.12 28.45
C VAL A 311 -26.31 -67.90 29.29
N LEU A 312 -25.99 -67.87 30.59
CA LEU A 312 -26.18 -66.67 31.42
C LEU A 312 -25.07 -65.63 31.18
N VAL A 313 -23.81 -66.06 31.12
CA VAL A 313 -22.68 -65.16 30.88
C VAL A 313 -22.67 -64.60 29.46
N SER A 314 -23.05 -65.38 28.43
CA SER A 314 -23.19 -64.85 27.06
C SER A 314 -24.23 -63.71 27.04
N LYS A 315 -25.37 -63.91 27.71
CA LYS A 315 -26.43 -62.90 27.85
C LYS A 315 -25.95 -61.62 28.53
N GLU A 316 -25.19 -61.75 29.62
CA GLU A 316 -24.55 -60.62 30.31
C GLU A 316 -23.60 -59.87 29.36
N THR A 317 -22.77 -60.59 28.60
CA THR A 317 -21.86 -59.97 27.62
C THR A 317 -22.56 -59.41 26.39
N GLU A 318 -23.67 -60.00 25.94
CA GLU A 318 -24.53 -59.48 24.86
C GLU A 318 -25.21 -58.17 25.30
N VAL A 319 -25.64 -58.07 26.56
CA VAL A 319 -26.19 -56.84 27.14
C VAL A 319 -25.12 -55.77 27.31
N VAL A 320 -23.92 -56.11 27.78
CA VAL A 320 -22.79 -55.16 27.86
C VAL A 320 -22.30 -54.73 26.47
N GLN A 321 -22.28 -55.64 25.49
CA GLN A 321 -21.98 -55.31 24.09
C GLN A 321 -23.09 -54.45 23.47
N SER A 322 -24.37 -54.72 23.79
CA SER A 322 -25.50 -53.88 23.38
C SER A 322 -25.37 -52.47 23.95
N GLU A 323 -25.03 -52.34 25.24
CA GLU A 323 -24.81 -51.03 25.86
C GLU A 323 -23.58 -50.31 25.29
N SER A 324 -22.46 -51.02 25.05
CA SER A 324 -21.29 -50.42 24.41
C SER A 324 -21.56 -50.02 22.95
N THR A 325 -22.39 -50.79 22.23
CA THR A 325 -22.83 -50.47 20.86
C THR A 325 -23.77 -49.28 20.85
N ALA A 326 -24.72 -49.19 21.79
CA ALA A 326 -25.60 -48.03 21.94
C ALA A 326 -24.83 -46.76 22.32
N ARG A 327 -23.85 -46.86 23.24
CA ARG A 327 -22.93 -45.76 23.58
C ARG A 327 -22.05 -45.38 22.39
N GLY A 328 -21.54 -46.37 21.65
CA GLY A 328 -20.78 -46.20 20.40
C GLY A 328 -21.57 -45.43 19.36
N LEU A 329 -22.76 -45.93 18.98
CA LEU A 329 -23.71 -45.27 18.08
C LEU A 329 -24.11 -43.87 18.56
N THR A 330 -24.18 -43.63 19.87
CA THR A 330 -24.44 -42.28 20.42
C THR A 330 -23.23 -41.35 20.18
N THR A 331 -22.01 -41.80 20.46
CA THR A 331 -20.79 -41.02 20.17
C THR A 331 -20.55 -40.82 18.67
N GLU A 332 -20.93 -41.80 17.85
CA GLU A 332 -20.83 -41.76 16.39
C GLU A 332 -21.90 -40.85 15.78
N SER A 333 -23.14 -40.90 16.27
CA SER A 333 -24.19 -39.93 15.95
C SER A 333 -23.79 -38.50 16.36
N GLN A 334 -23.21 -38.33 17.55
CA GLN A 334 -22.74 -37.01 18.01
C GLN A 334 -21.54 -36.50 17.20
N ARG A 335 -20.66 -37.40 16.74
CA ARG A 335 -19.58 -37.10 15.79
C ARG A 335 -20.14 -36.70 14.42
N LEU A 336 -21.06 -37.48 13.87
CA LEU A 336 -21.74 -37.19 12.59
C LEU A 336 -22.51 -35.86 12.65
N GLN A 337 -23.11 -35.51 13.80
CA GLN A 337 -23.73 -34.20 14.02
C GLN A 337 -22.70 -33.05 13.96
N GLN A 338 -21.53 -33.22 14.58
CA GLN A 338 -20.44 -32.24 14.48
C GLN A 338 -19.83 -32.18 13.07
N ASP A 339 -19.75 -33.30 12.37
CA ASP A 339 -19.25 -33.37 11.00
C ASP A 339 -20.26 -32.74 10.02
N LEU A 340 -21.57 -32.88 10.25
CA LEU A 340 -22.63 -32.16 9.55
C LEU A 340 -22.54 -30.63 9.75
N GLU A 341 -22.32 -30.16 10.99
CA GLU A 341 -22.13 -28.73 11.27
C GLU A 341 -20.86 -28.17 10.56
N LYS A 342 -19.79 -28.97 10.47
CA LYS A 342 -18.59 -28.61 9.69
C LYS A 342 -18.89 -28.53 8.20
N VAL A 343 -19.64 -29.49 7.66
CA VAL A 343 -20.06 -29.48 6.24
C VAL A 343 -20.90 -28.24 5.94
N GLN A 344 -21.90 -27.90 6.76
CA GLN A 344 -22.70 -26.68 6.56
C GLN A 344 -21.87 -25.40 6.65
N GLN A 345 -20.86 -25.35 7.52
CA GLN A 345 -19.91 -24.23 7.57
C GLN A 345 -18.96 -24.17 6.35
N LEU A 346 -18.69 -25.31 5.71
CA LEU A 346 -17.92 -25.37 4.47
C LEU A 346 -18.79 -24.98 3.27
N GLU A 347 -20.03 -25.45 3.17
CA GLU A 347 -21.02 -25.00 2.16
C GLU A 347 -21.21 -23.47 2.20
N GLY A 348 -21.33 -22.89 3.40
CA GLY A 348 -21.40 -21.43 3.58
C GLY A 348 -20.14 -20.66 3.14
N LYS A 349 -18.96 -21.29 3.19
CA LYS A 349 -17.71 -20.70 2.66
C LYS A 349 -17.60 -20.87 1.16
N ILE A 350 -17.85 -22.08 0.65
CA ILE A 350 -17.81 -22.42 -0.79
C ILE A 350 -18.80 -21.54 -1.56
N THR A 351 -20.03 -21.36 -1.07
CA THR A 351 -21.01 -20.46 -1.69
C THR A 351 -20.57 -18.98 -1.66
N GLY A 352 -19.88 -18.56 -0.59
CA GLY A 352 -19.23 -17.24 -0.51
C GLY A 352 -18.13 -17.07 -1.54
N GLU A 353 -17.15 -17.98 -1.57
CA GLU A 353 -16.01 -17.98 -2.49
C GLU A 353 -16.49 -18.04 -3.95
N LEU A 354 -17.44 -18.92 -4.27
CA LEU A 354 -18.07 -19.05 -5.58
C LEU A 354 -18.87 -17.78 -6.00
N SER A 355 -19.39 -17.01 -5.03
CA SER A 355 -19.97 -15.68 -5.32
C SER A 355 -18.88 -14.64 -5.65
N THR A 356 -17.80 -14.58 -4.86
CA THR A 356 -16.68 -13.66 -5.10
C THR A 356 -15.97 -13.97 -6.42
N LEU A 357 -15.83 -15.25 -6.77
CA LEU A 357 -15.41 -15.72 -8.08
C LEU A 357 -16.22 -15.05 -9.19
N LYS A 358 -17.54 -15.19 -9.16
CA LYS A 358 -18.42 -14.78 -10.27
C LYS A 358 -18.34 -13.28 -10.54
N GLU A 359 -18.16 -12.47 -9.49
CA GLU A 359 -17.90 -11.03 -9.63
C GLU A 359 -16.52 -10.76 -10.28
N ARG A 360 -15.47 -11.41 -9.79
CA ARG A 360 -14.09 -11.34 -10.30
C ARG A 360 -13.99 -11.80 -11.77
N VAL A 361 -14.72 -12.87 -12.15
CA VAL A 361 -14.88 -13.31 -13.56
C VAL A 361 -15.45 -12.20 -14.42
N ALA A 362 -16.50 -11.53 -13.96
CA ALA A 362 -17.16 -10.47 -14.71
C ALA A 362 -16.25 -9.24 -14.88
N THR A 363 -15.44 -8.88 -13.86
CA THR A 363 -14.44 -7.80 -14.02
C THR A 363 -13.35 -8.19 -15.02
N MET A 364 -12.81 -9.42 -14.95
CA MET A 364 -11.85 -9.91 -15.96
C MET A 364 -12.41 -9.94 -17.38
N GLN A 365 -13.67 -10.34 -17.56
CA GLN A 365 -14.32 -10.35 -18.88
C GLN A 365 -14.52 -8.93 -19.42
N SER A 366 -14.88 -7.98 -18.57
CA SER A 366 -14.93 -6.55 -18.90
C SER A 366 -13.54 -6.03 -19.31
N GLU A 367 -12.52 -6.32 -18.51
CA GLU A 367 -11.14 -5.92 -18.76
C GLU A 367 -10.61 -6.52 -20.08
N LEU A 368 -10.83 -7.81 -20.33
CA LEU A 368 -10.46 -8.47 -21.59
C LEU A 368 -11.08 -7.81 -22.82
N VAL A 369 -12.31 -7.30 -22.75
CA VAL A 369 -12.91 -6.55 -23.88
C VAL A 369 -12.22 -5.18 -24.05
N THR A 370 -11.79 -4.53 -22.98
CA THR A 370 -11.01 -3.27 -23.09
C THR A 370 -9.56 -3.46 -23.52
N TYR A 371 -8.97 -4.63 -23.26
CA TYR A 371 -7.60 -4.99 -23.66
C TYR A 371 -7.53 -5.81 -24.96
N GLN A 372 -8.66 -6.23 -25.55
CA GLN A 372 -8.70 -6.94 -26.84
C GLN A 372 -8.15 -6.09 -27.99
N ASP A 373 -8.27 -4.76 -27.91
CA ASP A 373 -7.75 -3.81 -28.90
C ASP A 373 -6.60 -2.97 -28.29
N LEU A 374 -5.48 -3.65 -28.07
CA LEU A 374 -4.25 -3.02 -27.58
C LEU A 374 -3.76 -1.90 -28.50
N ASP A 375 -4.03 -1.98 -29.81
CA ASP A 375 -3.56 -0.98 -30.79
C ASP A 375 -4.38 0.32 -30.72
N THR A 376 -5.71 0.30 -30.57
CA THR A 376 -6.45 1.56 -30.34
C THR A 376 -6.26 2.12 -28.93
N LEU A 377 -6.10 1.26 -27.90
CA LEU A 377 -5.73 1.72 -26.56
C LEU A 377 -4.35 2.41 -26.56
N ARG A 378 -3.38 1.81 -27.26
CA ARG A 378 -2.05 2.39 -27.45
C ARG A 378 -2.09 3.68 -28.27
N HIS A 379 -2.78 3.71 -29.40
CA HIS A 379 -2.88 4.92 -30.24
C HIS A 379 -3.60 6.07 -29.53
N THR A 380 -4.64 5.81 -28.73
CA THR A 380 -5.30 6.86 -27.94
C THR A 380 -4.40 7.39 -26.82
N ALA A 381 -3.57 6.55 -26.20
CA ALA A 381 -2.54 6.97 -25.25
C ALA A 381 -1.41 7.78 -25.91
N GLU A 382 -0.88 7.33 -27.05
CA GLU A 382 0.15 8.02 -27.84
C GLU A 382 -0.34 9.38 -28.35
N GLU A 383 -1.57 9.47 -28.87
CA GLU A 383 -2.19 10.72 -29.33
C GLU A 383 -2.45 11.70 -28.19
N LYS A 384 -2.92 11.23 -27.02
CA LYS A 384 -3.08 12.07 -25.82
C LYS A 384 -1.73 12.61 -25.33
N LYS A 385 -0.69 11.77 -25.34
CA LYS A 385 0.69 12.15 -25.01
C LYS A 385 1.25 13.19 -25.99
N ARG A 386 0.98 13.04 -27.30
CA ARG A 386 1.39 13.99 -28.34
C ARG A 386 0.80 15.38 -28.11
N ARG A 387 -0.52 15.49 -27.90
CA ARG A 387 -1.21 16.76 -27.65
C ARG A 387 -0.65 17.50 -26.43
N LEU A 388 -0.48 16.80 -25.30
CA LEU A 388 0.07 17.40 -24.07
C LEU A 388 1.52 17.88 -24.25
N GLN A 389 2.32 17.21 -25.09
CA GLN A 389 3.68 17.64 -25.43
C GLN A 389 3.66 18.94 -26.28
N GLU A 390 2.74 19.06 -27.22
CA GLU A 390 2.54 20.24 -28.08
C GLU A 390 2.07 21.46 -27.26
N ASP A 391 1.08 21.26 -26.37
CA ASP A 391 0.61 22.29 -25.44
C ASP A 391 1.75 22.79 -24.53
N ARG A 392 2.54 21.87 -23.96
CA ARG A 392 3.70 22.22 -23.11
C ARG A 392 4.71 23.10 -23.86
N VAL A 393 5.00 22.80 -25.13
CA VAL A 393 5.93 23.59 -25.94
C VAL A 393 5.37 24.99 -26.24
N SER A 394 4.09 25.09 -26.64
CA SER A 394 3.48 26.39 -26.95
C SER A 394 3.40 27.33 -25.73
N LEU A 395 3.06 26.80 -24.56
CA LEU A 395 3.03 27.55 -23.31
C LEU A 395 4.44 28.00 -22.86
N THR A 396 5.46 27.15 -23.10
CA THR A 396 6.87 27.49 -22.82
C THR A 396 7.33 28.67 -23.69
N GLN A 397 7.08 28.64 -25.00
CA GLN A 397 7.40 29.74 -25.91
C GLN A 397 6.67 31.04 -25.55
N ARG A 398 5.40 30.95 -25.10
CA ARG A 398 4.61 32.10 -24.66
C ARG A 398 5.11 32.70 -23.33
N ARG A 399 5.59 31.87 -22.40
CA ARG A 399 6.25 32.33 -21.16
C ARG A 399 7.50 33.14 -21.48
N ASP A 400 8.35 32.64 -22.38
CA ASP A 400 9.67 33.22 -22.60
C ASP A 400 9.62 34.52 -23.44
N SER A 401 8.71 34.61 -24.41
CA SER A 401 8.42 35.87 -25.11
C SER A 401 7.84 36.95 -24.19
N LEU A 402 6.96 36.60 -23.24
CA LEU A 402 6.50 37.53 -22.21
C LEU A 402 7.63 37.96 -21.26
N ARG A 403 8.56 37.07 -20.93
CA ARG A 403 9.75 37.38 -20.12
C ARG A 403 10.69 38.36 -20.81
N GLN A 404 10.88 38.23 -22.12
CA GLN A 404 11.68 39.17 -22.92
C GLN A 404 11.04 40.58 -22.98
N LEU A 405 9.73 40.66 -23.25
CA LEU A 405 9.00 41.94 -23.26
C LEU A 405 9.04 42.65 -21.90
N LEU A 406 8.96 41.88 -20.81
CA LEU A 406 9.07 42.37 -19.43
C LEU A 406 10.44 43.01 -19.17
N GLU A 407 11.52 42.41 -19.66
CA GLU A 407 12.88 42.93 -19.51
C GLU A 407 13.06 44.24 -20.30
N GLU A 408 12.59 44.32 -21.54
CA GLU A 408 12.58 45.57 -22.31
C GLU A 408 11.82 46.70 -21.61
N MET A 409 10.63 46.40 -21.07
CA MET A 409 9.81 47.39 -20.34
C MET A 409 10.43 47.75 -18.99
N ASN A 410 11.24 46.85 -18.40
CA ASN A 410 12.02 47.18 -17.22
C ASN A 410 13.06 48.26 -17.56
N GLN A 411 13.90 47.97 -18.56
CA GLN A 411 14.98 48.85 -19.05
C GLN A 411 14.47 50.23 -19.48
N LYS A 412 13.35 50.29 -20.23
CA LYS A 412 12.76 51.55 -20.73
C LYS A 412 12.41 52.54 -19.59
N TYR A 413 11.92 52.06 -18.44
CA TYR A 413 11.72 52.93 -17.27
C TYR A 413 13.01 53.20 -16.49
N ASP A 414 13.96 52.28 -16.40
CA ASP A 414 15.19 52.55 -15.64
C ASP A 414 16.01 53.65 -16.34
N ALA A 415 15.95 53.72 -17.67
CA ALA A 415 16.39 54.86 -18.48
C ALA A 415 15.54 56.14 -18.29
N LEU A 416 14.25 56.04 -17.96
CA LEU A 416 13.39 57.20 -17.66
C LEU A 416 13.61 57.73 -16.23
N LYS A 417 13.87 56.83 -15.27
CA LYS A 417 14.13 57.09 -13.86
C LYS A 417 15.49 57.74 -13.65
N THR A 418 16.49 57.33 -14.42
CA THR A 418 17.78 58.05 -14.49
C THR A 418 17.58 59.46 -15.06
N LYS A 419 16.86 59.63 -16.18
CA LYS A 419 16.54 60.96 -16.73
C LYS A 419 15.82 61.87 -15.72
N LEU A 420 14.84 61.35 -14.97
CA LEU A 420 14.14 62.13 -13.93
C LEU A 420 15.07 62.51 -12.76
N LYS A 421 15.94 61.60 -12.32
CA LYS A 421 16.92 61.87 -11.25
C LYS A 421 17.96 62.94 -11.62
N HIS A 422 18.32 63.06 -12.89
CA HIS A 422 19.24 64.09 -13.39
C HIS A 422 18.55 65.42 -13.71
N ASN A 423 17.23 65.53 -13.53
CA ASN A 423 16.53 66.81 -13.69
C ASN A 423 16.69 67.64 -12.40
N GLU A 424 17.45 68.72 -12.49
CA GLU A 424 17.78 69.61 -11.37
C GLU A 424 16.55 70.16 -10.66
N THR A 425 15.46 70.45 -11.39
CA THR A 425 14.21 70.97 -10.80
C THR A 425 13.57 69.99 -9.82
N HIS A 426 13.64 68.69 -10.10
CA HIS A 426 13.16 67.62 -9.22
C HIS A 426 14.04 67.50 -7.95
N ALA A 427 15.37 67.66 -8.11
CA ALA A 427 16.29 67.68 -6.97
C ALA A 427 16.06 68.91 -6.07
N GLN A 428 15.80 70.09 -6.66
CA GLN A 428 15.48 71.32 -5.93
C GLN A 428 14.15 71.18 -5.15
N LEU A 429 13.09 70.67 -5.78
CA LEU A 429 11.80 70.41 -5.10
C LEU A 429 11.96 69.45 -3.91
N ALA A 430 12.64 68.31 -4.10
CA ALA A 430 12.88 67.35 -3.02
C ALA A 430 13.74 67.94 -1.88
N ASN A 431 14.58 68.95 -2.15
CA ASN A 431 15.34 69.69 -1.13
C ASN A 431 14.46 70.69 -0.36
N LEU A 432 13.47 71.31 -1.01
CA LEU A 432 12.50 72.21 -0.37
C LEU A 432 11.52 71.42 0.53
N GLU A 433 11.06 70.26 0.08
CA GLU A 433 10.19 69.36 0.85
C GLU A 433 10.85 68.93 2.18
N ARG A 434 12.12 68.51 2.15
CA ARG A 434 12.89 68.21 3.37
C ARG A 434 13.09 69.42 4.29
N LYS A 435 13.28 70.63 3.74
CA LYS A 435 13.33 71.85 4.56
C LYS A 435 11.99 72.13 5.24
N TRP A 436 10.88 71.92 4.54
CA TRP A 436 9.53 72.10 5.09
C TRP A 436 9.25 71.10 6.24
N GLN A 437 9.60 69.83 6.07
CA GLN A 437 9.47 68.80 7.12
C GLN A 437 10.22 69.16 8.42
N HIS A 438 11.45 69.69 8.31
CA HIS A 438 12.18 70.17 9.50
C HIS A 438 11.54 71.39 10.17
N LEU A 439 10.91 72.29 9.40
CA LEU A 439 10.18 73.43 9.96
C LEU A 439 8.88 73.00 10.67
N GLU A 440 8.17 72.00 10.12
CA GLU A 440 7.01 71.39 10.77
C GLU A 440 7.39 70.71 12.10
N GLN A 441 8.49 69.95 12.11
CA GLN A 441 9.03 69.32 13.32
C GLN A 441 9.39 70.35 14.41
N ASN A 442 10.07 71.44 14.03
CA ASN A 442 10.38 72.53 14.96
C ASN A 442 9.11 73.23 15.49
N ASN A 443 8.08 73.38 14.66
CA ASN A 443 6.81 73.97 15.07
C ASN A 443 6.05 73.09 16.08
N PHE A 444 6.16 71.76 15.97
CA PHE A 444 5.61 70.82 16.96
C PHE A 444 6.30 70.96 18.32
N VAL A 445 7.64 70.91 18.36
CA VAL A 445 8.42 71.06 19.60
C VAL A 445 8.12 72.38 20.31
N MET A 446 8.00 73.48 19.56
CA MET A 446 7.70 74.80 20.11
C MET A 446 6.30 74.86 20.75
N LYS A 447 5.32 74.14 20.21
CA LYS A 447 3.97 74.03 20.79
C LYS A 447 3.97 73.24 22.10
N GLU A 448 4.72 72.15 22.18
CA GLU A 448 4.85 71.35 23.41
C GLU A 448 5.52 72.17 24.54
N PHE A 449 6.56 72.94 24.21
CA PHE A 449 7.20 73.85 25.17
C PHE A 449 6.25 74.94 25.71
N ILE A 450 5.45 75.57 24.84
CA ILE A 450 4.45 76.57 25.24
C ILE A 450 3.37 75.95 26.12
N ALA A 451 2.90 74.73 25.81
CA ALA A 451 1.91 74.03 26.63
C ALA A 451 2.46 73.72 28.04
N SER A 452 3.70 73.23 28.12
CA SER A 452 4.40 72.99 29.39
C SER A 452 4.52 74.25 30.25
N LYS A 453 5.02 75.37 29.67
CA LYS A 453 5.13 76.65 30.40
C LYS A 453 3.79 77.27 30.79
N SER A 454 2.73 77.01 30.03
CA SER A 454 1.37 77.42 30.40
C SER A 454 0.88 76.65 31.63
N GLN A 455 1.14 75.34 31.71
CA GLN A 455 0.76 74.50 32.84
C GLN A 455 1.54 74.84 34.12
N GLU A 456 2.84 75.17 34.01
CA GLU A 456 3.63 75.68 35.14
C GLU A 456 3.12 77.03 35.69
N SER A 457 2.33 77.78 34.90
CA SER A 457 1.85 79.13 35.23
C SER A 457 0.40 79.15 35.77
N ASP A 458 -0.26 77.99 35.96
CA ASP A 458 -1.63 77.94 36.44
C ASP A 458 -1.73 78.03 37.98
N TYR A 459 -1.68 79.27 38.46
CA TYR A 459 -1.86 79.60 39.88
C TYR A 459 -3.34 79.60 40.34
N ALA A 460 -4.33 79.22 39.50
CA ALA A 460 -5.74 79.26 39.90
C ALA A 460 -6.05 78.32 41.07
N SER A 461 -5.33 77.19 41.16
CA SER A 461 -5.38 76.26 42.30
C SER A 461 -4.91 76.91 43.61
N VAL A 462 -3.80 77.65 43.57
CA VAL A 462 -3.24 78.39 44.71
C VAL A 462 -4.17 79.53 45.12
N ALA A 463 -4.68 80.29 44.15
CA ALA A 463 -5.63 81.38 44.38
C ALA A 463 -6.92 80.89 45.06
N LYS A 464 -7.44 79.71 44.66
CA LYS A 464 -8.58 79.07 45.32
C LYS A 464 -8.29 78.71 46.77
N ASN A 465 -7.13 78.13 47.06
CA ASN A 465 -6.74 77.76 48.43
C ASN A 465 -6.58 79.00 49.33
N VAL A 466 -5.95 80.07 48.83
CA VAL A 466 -5.82 81.34 49.56
C VAL A 466 -7.18 81.98 49.82
N SER A 467 -8.08 81.99 48.82
CA SER A 467 -9.45 82.49 48.97
C SER A 467 -10.24 81.73 50.03
N GLN A 468 -10.09 80.39 50.08
CA GLN A 468 -10.71 79.56 51.12
C GLN A 468 -10.14 79.85 52.52
N GLN A 469 -8.81 79.98 52.67
CA GLN A 469 -8.18 80.35 53.94
C GLN A 469 -8.65 81.72 54.44
N VAL A 470 -8.81 82.70 53.55
CA VAL A 470 -9.37 84.03 53.88
C VAL A 470 -10.84 83.90 54.34
N ALA A 471 -11.65 83.06 53.69
CA ALA A 471 -13.03 82.82 54.12
C ALA A 471 -13.12 82.14 55.50
N GLU A 472 -12.28 81.15 55.77
CA GLU A 472 -12.19 80.45 57.06
C GLU A 472 -11.71 81.38 58.19
N TYR A 473 -10.71 82.24 57.91
CA TYR A 473 -10.24 83.26 58.85
C TYR A 473 -11.32 84.32 59.13
N ASN A 474 -11.97 84.85 58.09
CA ASN A 474 -13.05 85.84 58.23
C ASN A 474 -14.23 85.28 59.03
N LYS A 475 -14.61 84.01 58.82
CA LYS A 475 -15.63 83.33 59.64
C LYS A 475 -15.20 83.26 61.10
N SER A 476 -13.98 82.79 61.37
CA SER A 476 -13.42 82.70 62.73
C SER A 476 -13.40 84.07 63.44
N LEU A 477 -13.15 85.15 62.68
CA LEU A 477 -13.21 86.52 63.18
C LEU A 477 -14.64 86.92 63.58
N ILE A 478 -15.64 86.64 62.73
CA ILE A 478 -17.06 86.91 63.02
C ILE A 478 -17.54 86.12 64.25
N ASP A 479 -17.22 84.82 64.30
CA ASP A 479 -17.56 83.96 65.44
C ASP A 479 -16.93 84.49 66.74
N SER A 480 -15.71 85.04 66.69
CA SER A 480 -15.04 85.66 67.85
C SER A 480 -15.64 87.00 68.29
N LEU A 481 -16.26 87.75 67.37
CA LEU A 481 -16.95 89.01 67.66
C LEU A 481 -18.34 88.76 68.27
N GLN A 482 -19.07 87.77 67.77
CA GLN A 482 -20.39 87.39 68.29
C GLN A 482 -20.33 86.78 69.70
N ASN A 483 -19.25 86.06 70.04
CA ASN A 483 -19.02 85.58 71.41
C ASN A 483 -18.57 86.68 72.40
N ARG A 484 -18.60 87.96 72.01
CA ARG A 484 -18.15 89.10 72.81
C ARG A 484 -19.23 90.18 73.01
N SER A 485 -20.48 89.84 72.69
CA SER A 485 -21.71 90.63 72.87
C SER A 485 -22.75 89.83 73.66
#